data_AF-Q3LDS7-F1
#
_entry.id   AF-Q3LDS7-F1
#
_cell.length_a   1.000
_cell.length_b   1.000
_cell.length_c   1.000
_cell.angle_alpha   90.00
_cell.angle_beta   90.00
_cell.angle_gamma   90.00
#
_symmetry.space_group_name_H-M   'P 1'
#
loop_
_entity.id
_entity.type
_entity.pdbx_description
1 polymer ?
#
loop_
_entity_poly.entity_id
_entity_poly.type
_entity_poly.pdbx_seq_one_letter_code
_entity_poly.pdbx_strand_id
1 'polypeptide(L)'
;GQEVALFAKKHLPVAVKSSGAFKSKNYKQALIEGFQSVDKQLESAKGAKELFALYQASGRKDLGDIAPDAVGKMVGCTACVALVTKTEVYVANAGDSRAALCRKGKAVVMSKDHKPDVEEERKRIEKANGYIDGDRVNGMINLTRCLGDLEYKQDKKLRQEDQILSSVPDVRVEKLYNDADFLTVACDGIWGLSHLAGKPSTTFRTKIRPP
;
A
#
# COMPACT_ATOMS: atom_id res chain seq x y z
N GLY A 1 9.20 -5.64 9.56
CA GLY A 1 8.24 -6.26 10.49
C GLY A 1 6.90 -6.48 9.81
N GLN A 2 5.94 -7.12 10.49
CA GLN A 2 4.57 -7.33 9.97
C GLN A 2 3.54 -6.38 10.59
N GLU A 3 3.96 -5.55 11.53
CA GLU A 3 3.11 -4.80 12.44
C GLU A 3 2.24 -3.82 11.68
N VAL A 4 2.83 -3.06 10.74
CA VAL A 4 2.09 -2.11 9.91
C VAL A 4 1.14 -2.83 8.94
N ALA A 5 1.52 -3.99 8.42
CA ALA A 5 0.62 -4.79 7.57
C ALA A 5 -0.61 -5.30 8.34
N LEU A 6 -0.41 -5.76 9.59
CA LEU A 6 -1.51 -6.18 10.48
C LEU A 6 -2.38 -5.00 10.88
N PHE A 7 -1.77 -3.85 11.19
CA PHE A 7 -2.48 -2.61 11.49
C PHE A 7 -3.33 -2.17 10.28
N ALA A 8 -2.75 -2.11 9.10
CA ALA A 8 -3.43 -1.74 7.86
C ALA A 8 -4.58 -2.71 7.54
N LYS A 9 -4.38 -4.03 7.69
CA LYS A 9 -5.44 -5.03 7.52
C LYS A 9 -6.67 -4.73 8.36
N LYS A 10 -6.48 -4.26 9.60
CA LYS A 10 -7.57 -3.94 10.54
C LYS A 10 -8.20 -2.58 10.25
N HIS A 11 -7.39 -1.55 10.01
CA HIS A 11 -7.85 -0.16 10.01
C HIS A 11 -8.16 0.41 8.63
N LEU A 12 -7.52 -0.07 7.56
CA LEU A 12 -7.70 0.48 6.21
C LEU A 12 -9.14 0.31 5.68
N PRO A 13 -9.80 -0.86 5.80
CA PRO A 13 -11.18 -0.99 5.36
C PRO A 13 -12.14 -0.09 6.15
N VAL A 14 -11.87 0.14 7.43
CA VAL A 14 -12.68 1.02 8.30
C VAL A 14 -12.48 2.47 7.90
N ALA A 15 -11.23 2.90 7.71
CA ALA A 15 -10.88 4.24 7.27
C ALA A 15 -11.57 4.61 5.95
N VAL A 16 -11.47 3.73 4.94
CA VAL A 16 -12.13 3.91 3.64
C VAL A 16 -13.64 4.06 3.81
N LYS A 17 -14.31 3.12 4.51
CA LYS A 17 -15.79 3.13 4.66
C LYS A 17 -16.31 4.31 5.49
N SER A 18 -15.51 4.82 6.42
CA SER A 18 -15.89 5.91 7.31
C SER A 18 -15.81 7.30 6.67
N SER A 19 -15.03 7.41 5.57
CA SER A 19 -14.79 8.67 4.86
C SER A 19 -16.06 9.31 4.31
N GLY A 20 -16.05 10.64 4.19
CA GLY A 20 -17.12 11.39 3.54
C GLY A 20 -17.26 11.00 2.06
N ALA A 21 -16.13 10.80 1.38
CA ALA A 21 -16.07 10.37 -0.01
C ALA A 21 -16.75 9.01 -0.24
N PHE A 22 -16.62 8.05 0.68
CA PHE A 22 -17.30 6.77 0.57
C PHE A 22 -18.82 6.93 0.68
N LYS A 23 -19.29 7.75 1.63
CA LYS A 23 -20.72 8.02 1.84
C LYS A 23 -21.36 8.71 0.62
N SER A 24 -20.61 9.56 -0.08
CA SER A 24 -21.02 10.19 -1.33
C SER A 24 -20.75 9.34 -2.58
N LYS A 25 -20.32 8.08 -2.42
CA LYS A 25 -19.97 7.13 -3.49
C LYS A 25 -18.81 7.58 -4.39
N ASN A 26 -18.01 8.56 -3.96
CA ASN A 26 -16.73 8.88 -4.57
C ASN A 26 -15.65 7.91 -4.08
N TYR A 27 -15.72 6.66 -4.54
CA TYR A 27 -14.87 5.58 -4.04
C TYR A 27 -13.39 5.75 -4.37
N LYS A 28 -13.05 6.43 -5.47
CA LYS A 28 -11.66 6.78 -5.80
C LYS A 28 -11.05 7.65 -4.71
N GLN A 29 -11.75 8.73 -4.35
CA GLN A 29 -11.30 9.62 -3.29
C GLN A 29 -11.31 8.94 -1.92
N ALA A 30 -12.31 8.09 -1.65
CA ALA A 30 -12.40 7.32 -0.41
C ALA A 30 -11.19 6.39 -0.18
N LEU A 31 -10.68 5.79 -1.25
CA LEU A 31 -9.48 4.96 -1.19
C LEU A 31 -8.23 5.80 -0.86
N ILE A 32 -8.07 6.96 -1.51
CA ILE A 32 -6.97 7.89 -1.22
C ILE A 32 -7.02 8.35 0.25
N GLU A 33 -8.18 8.81 0.71
CA GLU A 33 -8.40 9.26 2.09
C GLU A 33 -8.17 8.14 3.11
N GLY A 34 -8.55 6.90 2.75
CA GLY A 34 -8.33 5.72 3.59
C GLY A 34 -6.85 5.46 3.85
N PHE A 35 -6.03 5.46 2.79
CA PHE A 35 -4.58 5.26 2.92
C PHE A 35 -3.93 6.37 3.74
N GLN A 36 -4.23 7.63 3.41
CA GLN A 36 -3.74 8.80 4.14
C GLN A 36 -4.13 8.78 5.62
N SER A 37 -5.37 8.37 5.92
CA SER A 37 -5.89 8.25 7.28
C SER A 37 -5.17 7.17 8.07
N VAL A 38 -4.91 6.00 7.48
CA VAL A 38 -4.15 4.94 8.16
C VAL A 38 -2.73 5.39 8.47
N ASP A 39 -2.07 6.06 7.53
CA ASP A 39 -0.71 6.56 7.74
C ASP A 39 -0.65 7.59 8.88
N LYS A 40 -1.62 8.52 8.94
CA LYS A 40 -1.78 9.47 10.06
C LYS A 40 -2.09 8.77 11.40
N GLN A 41 -2.85 7.66 11.36
CA GLN A 41 -3.13 6.91 12.58
C GLN A 41 -1.85 6.30 13.14
N LEU A 42 -0.91 5.83 12.30
CA LEU A 42 0.38 5.30 12.75
C LEU A 42 1.22 6.36 13.49
N GLU A 43 1.12 7.63 13.12
CA GLU A 43 1.77 8.76 13.81
C GLU A 43 1.09 9.15 15.14
N SER A 44 -0.18 8.81 15.31
CA SER A 44 -0.94 9.16 16.51
C SER A 44 -0.48 8.35 17.73
N ALA A 45 -0.55 8.93 18.93
CA ALA A 45 -0.22 8.23 20.18
C ALA A 45 -0.99 6.90 20.36
N LYS A 46 -2.27 6.87 19.93
CA LYS A 46 -3.09 5.67 19.98
C LYS A 46 -2.60 4.60 19.01
N GLY A 47 -2.32 4.98 17.75
CA GLY A 47 -1.82 4.05 16.75
C GLY A 47 -0.42 3.54 17.07
N ALA A 48 0.49 4.41 17.53
CA ALA A 48 1.81 4.01 18.01
C ALA A 48 1.73 2.99 19.15
N LYS A 49 0.83 3.19 20.13
CA LYS A 49 0.61 2.23 21.22
C LYS A 49 0.10 0.87 20.72
N GLU A 50 -0.88 0.88 19.79
CA GLU A 50 -1.41 -0.35 19.21
C GLU A 50 -0.35 -1.09 18.37
N LEU A 51 0.41 -0.35 17.58
CA LEU A 51 1.48 -0.89 16.74
C LEU A 51 2.62 -1.48 17.58
N PHE A 52 2.98 -0.82 18.68
CA PHE A 52 3.96 -1.34 19.62
C PHE A 52 3.49 -2.62 20.32
N ALA A 53 2.19 -2.73 20.64
CA ALA A 53 1.63 -3.97 21.15
C ALA A 53 1.72 -5.12 20.12
N LEU A 54 1.50 -4.83 18.83
CA LEU A 54 1.73 -5.81 17.75
C LEU A 54 3.21 -6.23 17.65
N TYR A 55 4.13 -5.27 17.78
CA TYR A 55 5.57 -5.56 17.81
C TYR A 55 5.94 -6.48 18.97
N GLN A 56 5.51 -6.16 20.20
CA GLN A 56 5.76 -7.00 21.38
C GLN A 56 5.18 -8.41 21.21
N ALA A 57 3.94 -8.51 20.71
CA ALA A 57 3.28 -9.79 20.48
C ALA A 57 3.96 -10.66 19.42
N SER A 58 4.73 -10.05 18.50
CA SER A 58 5.47 -10.79 17.46
C SER A 58 6.67 -11.56 18.02
N GLY A 59 7.15 -11.24 19.23
CA GLY A 59 8.35 -11.82 19.84
C GLY A 59 9.66 -11.44 19.14
N ARG A 60 9.59 -10.56 18.13
CA ARG A 60 10.71 -10.03 17.37
C ARG A 60 11.58 -9.12 18.25
N LYS A 61 12.90 -9.16 18.02
CA LYS A 61 13.91 -8.38 18.77
C LYS A 61 14.91 -7.65 17.86
N ASP A 62 14.66 -7.62 16.56
CA ASP A 62 15.58 -7.04 15.56
C ASP A 62 15.72 -5.51 15.68
N LEU A 63 14.72 -4.83 16.25
CA LEU A 63 14.79 -3.39 16.50
C LEU A 63 15.44 -3.03 17.85
N GLY A 64 15.70 -4.01 18.72
CA GLY A 64 16.21 -3.76 20.07
C GLY A 64 15.21 -3.04 20.98
N ASP A 65 15.74 -2.28 21.95
CA ASP A 65 14.94 -1.47 22.89
C ASP A 65 14.53 -0.16 22.23
N ILE A 66 13.29 -0.13 21.74
CA ILE A 66 12.73 1.02 21.03
C ILE A 66 11.54 1.63 21.76
N ALA A 67 11.38 2.94 21.58
CA ALA A 67 10.17 3.65 22.00
C ALA A 67 8.96 3.22 21.14
N PRO A 68 7.73 3.27 21.70
CA PRO A 68 6.52 2.86 20.97
C PRO A 68 6.30 3.55 19.62
N ASP A 69 6.68 4.83 19.49
CA ASP A 69 6.52 5.62 18.28
C ASP A 69 7.57 5.31 17.20
N ALA A 70 8.62 4.56 17.54
CA ALA A 70 9.67 4.18 16.60
C ALA A 70 9.25 3.04 15.65
N VAL A 71 8.29 2.18 16.07
CA VAL A 71 7.87 1.04 15.23
C VAL A 71 7.33 1.53 13.88
N GLY A 72 6.46 2.54 13.87
CA GLY A 72 5.90 3.08 12.63
C GLY A 72 6.92 3.83 11.77
N LYS A 73 7.99 4.34 12.39
CA LYS A 73 9.10 5.01 11.69
C LYS A 73 9.96 4.02 10.91
N MET A 74 10.20 2.84 11.47
CA MET A 74 11.16 1.85 10.96
C MET A 74 10.51 0.65 10.24
N VAL A 75 9.17 0.54 10.32
CA VAL A 75 8.42 -0.54 9.70
C VAL A 75 7.35 0.04 8.81
N GLY A 76 7.23 -0.51 7.61
CA GLY A 76 6.13 -0.25 6.71
C GLY A 76 5.63 -1.50 5.99
N CYS A 77 4.63 -1.29 5.13
CA CYS A 77 4.14 -2.33 4.23
C CYS A 77 3.62 -1.72 2.92
N THR A 78 3.67 -2.51 1.85
CA THR A 78 2.91 -2.20 0.64
C THR A 78 1.42 -2.46 0.87
N ALA A 79 0.56 -1.83 0.07
CA ALA A 79 -0.87 -2.05 0.12
C ALA A 79 -1.48 -1.96 -1.28
N CYS A 80 -2.05 -3.08 -1.73
CA CYS A 80 -2.84 -3.17 -2.96
C CYS A 80 -4.27 -3.57 -2.58
N VAL A 81 -5.22 -2.65 -2.79
CA VAL A 81 -6.60 -2.76 -2.31
C VAL A 81 -7.56 -2.73 -3.48
N ALA A 82 -8.44 -3.74 -3.54
CA ALA A 82 -9.55 -3.79 -4.47
C ALA A 82 -10.87 -3.47 -3.77
N LEU A 83 -11.56 -2.43 -4.23
CA LEU A 83 -12.94 -2.13 -3.85
C LEU A 83 -13.84 -2.50 -5.04
N VAL A 84 -14.72 -3.47 -4.82
CA VAL A 84 -15.60 -4.02 -5.85
C VAL A 84 -17.02 -3.57 -5.58
N THR A 85 -17.63 -2.90 -6.54
CA THR A 85 -19.06 -2.57 -6.55
C THR A 85 -19.81 -3.51 -7.50
N LYS A 86 -21.11 -3.30 -7.67
CA LYS A 86 -21.90 -4.08 -8.65
C LYS A 86 -21.46 -3.83 -10.10
N THR A 87 -20.93 -2.64 -10.41
CA THR A 87 -20.72 -2.18 -11.78
C THR A 87 -19.26 -1.82 -12.07
N GLU A 88 -18.40 -1.76 -11.06
CA GLU A 88 -17.05 -1.22 -11.17
C GLU A 88 -16.10 -1.89 -10.19
N VAL A 89 -14.84 -2.00 -10.58
CA VAL A 89 -13.73 -2.37 -9.71
C VAL A 89 -12.75 -1.21 -9.63
N TYR A 90 -12.40 -0.86 -8.40
CA TYR A 90 -11.43 0.16 -8.06
C TYR A 90 -10.22 -0.53 -7.47
N VAL A 91 -9.02 -0.28 -8.01
CA VAL A 91 -7.77 -0.80 -7.47
C VAL A 91 -6.89 0.37 -7.07
N ALA A 92 -6.59 0.47 -5.77
CA ALA A 92 -5.66 1.41 -5.19
C ALA A 92 -4.35 0.68 -4.84
N ASN A 93 -3.21 1.17 -5.31
CA ASN A 93 -1.91 0.59 -5.02
C ASN A 93 -0.92 1.62 -4.46
N ALA A 94 -0.24 1.26 -3.38
CA ALA A 94 0.95 1.93 -2.88
C ALA A 94 2.03 0.88 -2.59
N GLY A 95 3.08 0.87 -3.41
CA GLY A 95 4.16 -0.12 -3.37
C GLY A 95 4.24 -0.97 -4.64
N ASP A 96 4.88 -2.12 -4.52
CA ASP A 96 5.20 -3.06 -5.61
C ASP A 96 4.39 -4.38 -5.57
N SER A 97 3.38 -4.44 -4.70
CA SER A 97 2.27 -5.37 -4.90
C SER A 97 1.51 -5.02 -6.17
N ARG A 98 0.82 -5.99 -6.78
CA ARG A 98 0.13 -5.79 -8.06
C ARG A 98 -1.22 -6.50 -8.13
N ALA A 99 -2.12 -5.90 -8.91
CA ALA A 99 -3.39 -6.48 -9.28
C ALA A 99 -3.58 -6.55 -10.80
N ALA A 100 -4.28 -7.60 -11.25
CA ALA A 100 -4.69 -7.79 -12.63
C ALA A 100 -6.10 -8.37 -12.69
N LEU A 101 -6.94 -7.80 -13.55
CA LEU A 101 -8.28 -8.28 -13.85
C LEU A 101 -8.20 -9.24 -15.04
N CYS A 102 -8.69 -10.46 -14.87
CA CYS A 102 -8.88 -11.38 -16.00
C CYS A 102 -10.22 -11.07 -16.67
N ARG A 103 -10.17 -10.73 -17.97
CA ARG A 103 -11.33 -10.46 -18.81
C ARG A 103 -11.28 -11.35 -20.05
N LYS A 104 -12.22 -12.29 -20.17
CA LYS A 104 -12.27 -13.29 -21.25
C LYS A 104 -10.93 -13.99 -21.45
N GLY A 105 -10.31 -14.42 -20.34
CA GLY A 105 -8.99 -15.08 -20.35
C GLY A 105 -7.80 -14.16 -20.62
N LYS A 106 -7.98 -12.84 -20.75
CA LYS A 106 -6.89 -11.87 -20.95
C LYS A 106 -6.65 -11.04 -19.69
N ALA A 107 -5.39 -10.82 -19.34
CA ALA A 107 -5.02 -9.98 -18.20
C ALA A 107 -5.11 -8.48 -18.57
N VAL A 108 -5.84 -7.73 -17.77
CA VAL A 108 -5.90 -6.26 -17.78
C VAL A 108 -5.17 -5.76 -16.53
N VAL A 109 -4.12 -4.97 -16.72
CA VAL A 109 -3.32 -4.41 -15.61
C VAL A 109 -4.17 -3.43 -14.81
N MET A 110 -4.30 -3.68 -13.50
CA MET A 110 -5.13 -2.88 -12.61
C MET A 110 -4.35 -1.95 -11.68
N SER A 111 -3.04 -2.09 -11.59
CA SER A 111 -2.19 -1.26 -10.73
C SER A 111 -0.87 -0.94 -11.41
N LYS A 112 -0.26 0.17 -11.00
CA LYS A 112 1.12 0.53 -11.32
C LYS A 112 2.01 0.18 -10.13
N ASP A 113 3.13 -0.48 -10.38
CA ASP A 113 4.14 -0.76 -9.36
C ASP A 113 4.92 0.53 -9.07
N HIS A 114 5.22 0.76 -7.80
CA HIS A 114 5.95 1.96 -7.35
C HIS A 114 7.36 1.57 -6.92
N LYS A 115 8.33 1.89 -7.79
CA LYS A 115 9.74 1.50 -7.66
C LYS A 115 10.69 2.68 -7.95
N PRO A 116 11.93 2.65 -7.45
CA PRO A 116 12.89 3.77 -7.63
C PRO A 116 13.30 4.03 -9.08
N ASP A 117 13.17 3.07 -9.98
CA ASP A 117 13.41 3.23 -11.42
C ASP A 117 12.26 3.94 -12.17
N VAL A 118 11.12 4.17 -11.51
CA VAL A 118 10.01 4.93 -12.08
C VAL A 118 10.30 6.44 -12.01
N GLU A 119 10.36 7.08 -13.17
CA GLU A 119 10.74 8.49 -13.32
C GLU A 119 9.90 9.48 -12.48
N GLU A 120 8.58 9.28 -12.40
CA GLU A 120 7.71 10.13 -11.57
C GLU A 120 8.02 9.99 -10.07
N GLU A 121 8.38 8.79 -9.63
CA GLU A 121 8.73 8.50 -8.24
C GLU A 121 10.09 9.12 -7.90
N ARG A 122 11.09 8.96 -8.79
CA ARG A 122 12.41 9.58 -8.69
C ARG A 122 12.32 11.09 -8.54
N LYS A 123 11.56 11.75 -9.42
CA LYS A 123 11.34 13.20 -9.38
C LYS A 123 10.72 13.67 -8.06
N ARG A 124 9.74 12.93 -7.53
CA ARG A 124 9.16 13.25 -6.22
C ARG A 124 10.21 13.13 -5.11
N ILE A 125 10.95 12.02 -5.07
CA ILE A 125 11.98 11.75 -4.07
C ILE A 125 13.05 12.85 -4.06
N GLU A 126 13.58 13.22 -5.23
CA GLU A 126 14.58 14.27 -5.37
C GLU A 126 14.04 15.64 -4.94
N LYS A 127 12.79 15.97 -5.30
CA LYS A 127 12.13 17.20 -4.87
C LYS A 127 11.90 17.26 -3.36
N ALA A 128 11.77 16.10 -2.71
CA ALA A 128 11.66 15.95 -1.26
C ALA A 128 13.03 15.90 -0.55
N ASN A 129 14.13 16.22 -1.26
CA ASN A 129 15.52 16.13 -0.77
C ASN A 129 15.98 14.71 -0.42
N GLY A 130 15.31 13.68 -0.94
CA GLY A 130 15.82 12.31 -0.95
C GLY A 130 16.69 12.05 -2.18
N TYR A 131 17.29 10.87 -2.24
CA TYR A 131 18.07 10.41 -3.37
C TYR A 131 17.85 8.92 -3.64
N ILE A 132 18.33 8.44 -4.79
CA ILE A 132 18.30 7.02 -5.14
C ILE A 132 19.74 6.55 -5.33
N ASP A 133 20.13 5.54 -4.56
CA ASP A 133 21.41 4.83 -4.70
C ASP A 133 21.12 3.39 -5.13
N GLY A 134 21.56 3.04 -6.34
CA GLY A 134 21.17 1.79 -7.01
C GLY A 134 19.64 1.69 -7.16
N ASP A 135 19.05 0.67 -6.53
CA ASP A 135 17.61 0.42 -6.48
C ASP A 135 16.98 0.81 -5.13
N ARG A 136 17.66 1.66 -4.34
CA ARG A 136 17.23 2.05 -2.99
C ARG A 136 17.09 3.55 -2.80
N VAL A 137 15.96 3.95 -2.24
CA VAL A 137 15.71 5.30 -1.72
C VAL A 137 16.58 5.53 -0.49
N ASN A 138 17.35 6.62 -0.53
CA ASN A 138 18.35 7.00 0.47
C ASN A 138 19.33 5.87 0.83
N GLY A 139 19.60 4.94 -0.10
CA GLY A 139 20.45 3.76 0.13
C GLY A 139 19.83 2.67 1.01
N MET A 140 18.61 2.86 1.52
CA MET A 140 18.03 1.99 2.56
C MET A 140 16.89 1.12 2.05
N ILE A 141 15.89 1.68 1.37
CA ILE A 141 14.62 0.99 1.06
C ILE A 141 14.35 0.94 -0.44
N ASN A 142 13.91 -0.21 -0.96
CA ASN A 142 13.66 -0.43 -2.39
C ASN A 142 12.20 -0.18 -2.82
N LEU A 143 11.44 0.54 -1.99
CA LEU A 143 10.05 0.95 -2.25
C LEU A 143 10.00 2.47 -2.35
N THR A 144 9.07 2.99 -3.16
CA THR A 144 8.82 4.44 -3.24
C THR A 144 7.47 4.85 -2.65
N ARG A 145 6.55 3.89 -2.46
CA ARG A 145 5.26 4.11 -1.79
C ARG A 145 4.95 2.97 -0.82
N CYS A 146 4.42 3.30 0.34
CA CYS A 146 4.07 2.36 1.41
C CYS A 146 3.22 3.04 2.50
N LEU A 147 2.57 2.24 3.33
CA LEU A 147 2.08 2.65 4.65
C LEU A 147 3.19 2.45 5.67
N GLY A 148 3.28 3.31 6.69
CA GLY A 148 4.38 3.28 7.66
C GLY A 148 5.66 3.86 7.07
N ASP A 149 6.82 3.35 7.47
CA ASP A 149 8.14 3.92 7.13
C ASP A 149 8.16 5.44 7.36
N LEU A 150 7.58 5.86 8.49
CA LEU A 150 7.27 7.26 8.76
C LEU A 150 8.53 8.14 8.80
N GLU A 151 9.72 7.57 9.01
CA GLU A 151 10.98 8.33 8.98
C GLU A 151 11.20 9.06 7.64
N TYR A 152 10.67 8.55 6.53
CA TYR A 152 10.75 9.17 5.20
C TYR A 152 9.62 10.17 4.92
N LYS A 153 8.77 10.45 5.92
CA LYS A 153 7.53 11.23 5.80
C LYS A 153 7.45 12.40 6.77
N GLN A 154 8.59 12.87 7.27
CA GLN A 154 8.66 13.85 8.36
C GLN A 154 8.71 15.31 7.92
N ASP A 155 8.75 15.61 6.60
CA ASP A 155 8.78 17.01 6.16
C ASP A 155 7.40 17.65 6.29
N LYS A 156 7.21 18.45 7.34
CA LYS A 156 5.95 19.14 7.65
C LYS A 156 5.54 20.17 6.60
N LYS A 157 6.43 20.58 5.69
CA LYS A 157 6.13 21.51 4.58
C LYS A 157 5.55 20.79 3.36
N LEU A 158 5.72 19.47 3.29
CA LEU A 158 5.26 18.65 2.17
C LEU A 158 3.94 17.96 2.50
N ARG A 159 3.10 17.80 1.49
CA ARG A 159 1.89 16.98 1.59
C ARG A 159 2.28 15.50 1.59
N GLN A 160 1.36 14.61 2.01
CA GLN A 160 1.66 13.17 2.09
C GLN A 160 2.01 12.55 0.72
N GLU A 161 1.47 13.08 -0.37
CA GLU A 161 1.80 12.70 -1.74
C GLU A 161 3.19 13.17 -2.18
N ASP A 162 3.78 14.16 -1.51
CA ASP A 162 5.03 14.81 -1.92
C ASP A 162 6.23 14.38 -1.06
N GLN A 163 6.03 13.55 -0.03
CA GLN A 163 7.10 13.00 0.82
C GLN A 163 8.06 12.08 0.03
N ILE A 164 9.24 11.79 0.60
CA ILE A 164 10.22 10.86 -0.01
C ILE A 164 9.55 9.52 -0.31
N LEU A 165 8.95 8.90 0.71
CA LEU A 165 8.00 7.80 0.53
C LEU A 165 6.58 8.31 0.65
N SER A 166 5.71 7.94 -0.29
CA SER A 166 4.30 8.35 -0.21
C SER A 166 3.39 7.21 0.25
N SER A 167 2.42 7.51 1.11
CA SER A 167 1.28 6.61 1.38
C SER A 167 0.13 6.78 0.41
N VAL A 168 0.17 7.77 -0.49
CA VAL A 168 -0.92 8.07 -1.40
C VAL A 168 -0.94 7.07 -2.56
N PRO A 169 -2.03 6.31 -2.75
CA PRO A 169 -2.08 5.28 -3.77
C PRO A 169 -2.43 5.86 -5.14
N ASP A 170 -1.94 5.21 -6.19
CA ASP A 170 -2.54 5.35 -7.52
C ASP A 170 -3.82 4.52 -7.56
N VAL A 171 -4.92 5.10 -8.06
CA VAL A 171 -6.23 4.44 -8.15
C VAL A 171 -6.69 4.30 -9.60
N ARG A 172 -6.81 3.06 -10.05
CA ARG A 172 -7.40 2.70 -11.35
C ARG A 172 -8.84 2.20 -11.16
N VAL A 173 -9.70 2.54 -12.11
CA VAL A 173 -11.11 2.14 -12.12
C VAL A 173 -11.41 1.46 -13.45
N GLU A 174 -12.07 0.31 -13.39
CA GLU A 174 -12.61 -0.38 -14.56
C GLU A 174 -14.08 -0.69 -14.36
N LYS A 175 -14.87 -0.58 -15.41
CA LYS A 175 -16.26 -1.06 -15.40
C LYS A 175 -16.28 -2.58 -15.42
N LEU A 176 -17.16 -3.16 -14.62
CA LEU A 176 -17.46 -4.58 -14.60
C LEU A 176 -18.65 -4.84 -15.52
N TYR A 177 -18.45 -5.76 -16.45
CA TYR A 177 -19.47 -6.31 -17.34
C TYR A 177 -19.53 -7.83 -17.12
N ASN A 178 -20.32 -8.53 -17.92
CA ASN A 178 -20.38 -10.01 -17.94
C ASN A 178 -19.15 -10.65 -18.60
N ASP A 179 -18.00 -9.96 -18.58
CA ASP A 179 -16.75 -10.39 -19.21
C ASP A 179 -15.58 -10.48 -18.23
N ALA A 180 -15.79 -10.11 -16.96
CA ALA A 180 -14.79 -10.23 -15.90
C ALA A 180 -14.84 -11.62 -15.28
N ASP A 181 -13.74 -12.38 -15.37
CA ASP A 181 -13.66 -13.75 -14.86
C ASP A 181 -13.25 -13.76 -13.37
N PHE A 182 -12.15 -13.06 -13.06
CA PHE A 182 -11.61 -12.95 -11.70
C PHE A 182 -10.63 -11.79 -11.59
N LEU A 183 -10.46 -11.27 -10.39
CA LEU A 183 -9.39 -10.35 -10.04
C LEU A 183 -8.31 -11.10 -9.26
N THR A 184 -7.05 -10.88 -9.62
CA THR A 184 -5.88 -11.34 -8.87
C THR A 184 -5.24 -10.16 -8.18
N VAL A 185 -4.96 -10.29 -6.89
CA VAL A 185 -4.12 -9.37 -6.11
C VAL A 185 -3.05 -10.20 -5.41
N ALA A 186 -1.78 -9.83 -5.57
CA ALA A 186 -0.67 -10.53 -4.95
C ALA A 186 0.53 -9.59 -4.72
N CYS A 187 1.44 -10.02 -3.84
CA CYS A 187 2.71 -9.33 -3.60
C CYS A 187 3.74 -9.64 -4.70
N ASP A 188 4.85 -8.89 -4.68
CA ASP A 188 6.03 -9.09 -5.52
C ASP A 188 6.56 -10.54 -5.52
N GLY A 189 6.38 -11.29 -4.43
CA GLY A 189 6.73 -12.71 -4.37
C GLY A 189 6.02 -13.62 -5.38
N ILE A 190 4.87 -13.19 -5.93
CA ILE A 190 4.22 -13.83 -7.10
C ILE A 190 4.67 -13.16 -8.41
N TRP A 191 4.67 -11.82 -8.44
CA TRP A 191 4.84 -11.08 -9.69
C TRP A 191 6.29 -10.98 -10.16
N GLY A 192 7.25 -11.13 -9.25
CA GLY A 192 8.70 -11.16 -9.47
C GLY A 192 9.23 -12.56 -9.79
N LEU A 193 8.35 -13.55 -10.00
CA LEU A 193 8.72 -14.94 -10.29
C LEU A 193 9.33 -15.19 -11.68
N SER A 194 9.89 -14.18 -12.34
CA SER A 194 10.86 -14.47 -13.39
C SER A 194 12.10 -15.22 -12.82
N HIS A 195 12.36 -15.21 -11.50
CA HIS A 195 13.58 -15.80 -10.92
C HIS A 195 13.48 -16.72 -9.67
N LEU A 196 12.33 -17.02 -9.05
CA LEU A 196 12.36 -17.77 -7.76
C LEU A 196 11.24 -18.81 -7.57
N ALA A 197 11.43 -20.03 -8.07
CA ALA A 197 10.70 -21.18 -7.54
C ALA A 197 10.97 -21.34 -6.02
N GLY A 198 9.92 -21.30 -5.18
CA GLY A 198 9.98 -21.86 -3.81
C GLY A 198 9.77 -20.94 -2.60
N LYS A 199 9.34 -19.67 -2.74
CA LYS A 199 8.92 -18.85 -1.57
C LYS A 199 7.40 -18.86 -1.37
N PRO A 200 6.89 -18.86 -0.12
CA PRO A 200 5.46 -18.79 0.16
C PRO A 200 4.92 -17.45 -0.33
N SER A 201 3.86 -17.53 -1.14
CA SER A 201 3.35 -16.42 -1.91
C SER A 201 1.84 -16.36 -1.76
N THR A 202 1.30 -15.27 -1.18
CA THR A 202 -0.14 -15.14 -0.96
C THR A 202 -0.80 -14.62 -2.21
N THR A 203 -1.59 -15.48 -2.87
CA THR A 203 -2.44 -15.09 -4.00
C THR A 203 -3.89 -15.01 -3.53
N PHE A 204 -4.52 -13.84 -3.64
CA PHE A 204 -5.97 -13.74 -3.50
C PHE A 204 -6.61 -13.82 -4.89
N ARG A 205 -7.43 -14.85 -5.10
CA ARG A 205 -8.30 -14.98 -6.27
C ARG A 205 -9.74 -14.79 -5.81
N THR A 206 -10.39 -13.74 -6.30
CA THR A 206 -11.83 -13.56 -6.11
C THR A 206 -12.51 -13.71 -7.46
N LYS A 207 -13.39 -14.71 -7.58
CA LYS A 207 -14.34 -14.76 -8.70
C LYS A 207 -15.28 -13.57 -8.55
N ILE A 208 -15.21 -12.65 -9.49
CA ILE A 208 -16.20 -11.57 -9.58
C ILE A 208 -17.38 -12.19 -10.31
N ARG A 209 -18.46 -12.52 -9.60
CA ARG A 209 -19.71 -12.90 -10.25
C ARG A 209 -20.54 -11.62 -10.43
N PRO A 210 -20.85 -11.19 -11.67
CA PRO A 210 -21.90 -10.22 -11.86
C PRO A 210 -23.24 -10.80 -11.34
N PRO A 211 -24.20 -9.93 -10.95
CA PRO A 211 -25.54 -10.36 -10.56
C PRO A 211 -26.26 -11.14 -11.67
#